data_AF-A0A969BKY9-F1
#
_entry.id   AF-A0A969BKY9-F1
#
_cell.length_a   1.000
_cell.length_b   1.000
_cell.length_c   1.000
_cell.angle_alpha   90.00
_cell.angle_beta   90.00
_cell.angle_gamma   90.00
#
_symmetry.space_group_name_H-M   'P 1'
#
loop_
_entity.id
_entity.type
_entity.pdbx_description
1 polymer ?
#
loop_
_entity_poly.entity_id
_entity_poly.type
_entity_poly.pdbx_seq_one_letter_code
_entity_poly.pdbx_strand_id
1 'polypeptide(L)'
;MKLSKHTRKMEFSGDHHDDSLLIGNFGDVEFTARGTFKLSGMIYSKSAIEFTVVGDGLIKFHGVCEKIIVHLAKGNCTIDLSEVTSKEVTCISLRDNSQIWVGPTKLIKRANLQDEAVLTYRGKARLDSYSLSGNSKIHYMGEAG
;
A
#
# COMPACT_ATOMS: atom_id res chain seq x y z
N MET A 1 -28.12 -14.45 -8.16
CA MET A 1 -27.95 -13.00 -7.96
C MET A 1 -26.64 -12.77 -7.23
N LYS A 2 -25.60 -12.24 -7.90
CA LYS A 2 -24.38 -11.79 -7.20
C LYS A 2 -24.71 -10.44 -6.57
N LEU A 3 -24.81 -10.40 -5.25
CA LEU A 3 -24.83 -9.15 -4.49
C LEU A 3 -23.63 -8.31 -4.96
N SER A 4 -23.89 -7.10 -5.45
CA SER A 4 -22.84 -6.14 -5.76
C SER A 4 -21.99 -5.97 -4.51
N LYS A 5 -20.72 -6.37 -4.57
CA LYS A 5 -19.76 -6.13 -3.49
C LYS A 5 -19.76 -4.62 -3.24
N HIS A 6 -20.27 -4.20 -2.09
CA HIS A 6 -20.16 -2.81 -1.67
C HIS A 6 -18.69 -2.53 -1.35
N THR A 7 -18.00 -1.85 -2.26
CA THR A 7 -16.68 -1.29 -1.99
C THR A 7 -16.87 -0.09 -1.05
N ARG A 8 -16.20 -0.12 0.10
CA ARG A 8 -16.23 1.03 1.03
C ARG A 8 -15.15 2.02 0.68
N LYS A 9 -15.42 3.30 0.88
CA LYS A 9 -14.48 4.39 0.62
C LYS A 9 -14.06 5.06 1.91
N MET A 10 -12.77 5.33 2.03
CA MET A 10 -12.16 6.16 3.07
C MET A 10 -11.36 7.25 2.36
N GLU A 11 -11.69 8.51 2.60
CA GLU A 11 -11.10 9.64 1.89
C GLU A 11 -10.60 10.70 2.87
N PHE A 12 -9.35 11.11 2.71
CA PHE A 12 -8.69 12.16 3.49
C PHE A 12 -8.12 13.18 2.51
N SER A 13 -8.41 14.47 2.70
CA SER A 13 -8.00 15.54 1.78
C SER A 13 -7.64 16.82 2.53
N GLY A 14 -6.42 17.33 2.33
CA GLY A 14 -5.90 18.50 3.03
C GLY A 14 -4.81 18.10 4.02
N ASP A 15 -4.79 18.73 5.19
CA ASP A 15 -3.92 18.35 6.31
C ASP A 15 -4.69 17.43 7.27
N HIS A 16 -4.21 16.21 7.46
CA HIS A 16 -4.87 15.21 8.30
C HIS A 16 -3.90 14.43 9.18
N HIS A 17 -4.30 14.27 10.44
CA HIS A 17 -3.62 13.42 11.41
C HIS A 17 -4.67 12.55 12.11
N ASP A 18 -4.54 11.24 11.98
CA ASP A 18 -5.40 10.25 12.64
C ASP A 18 -4.60 8.96 12.86
N ASP A 19 -4.42 8.55 14.11
CA ASP A 19 -3.65 7.38 14.49
C ASP A 19 -4.50 6.14 14.82
N SER A 20 -5.81 6.23 14.61
CA SER A 20 -6.81 5.28 15.11
C SER A 20 -7.67 4.63 14.02
N LEU A 21 -7.21 4.64 12.77
CA LEU A 21 -7.97 4.12 11.64
C LEU A 21 -8.23 2.62 11.75
N LEU A 22 -9.42 2.19 11.37
CA LEU A 22 -9.79 0.77 11.35
C LEU A 22 -10.39 0.37 9.99
N ILE A 23 -9.69 -0.51 9.29
CA ILE A 23 -10.20 -1.16 8.07
C ILE A 23 -10.67 -2.58 8.43
N GLY A 24 -11.97 -2.71 8.70
CA GLY A 24 -12.60 -3.97 9.09
C GLY A 24 -13.06 -4.86 7.94
N ASN A 25 -13.50 -6.07 8.27
CA ASN A 25 -13.89 -7.10 7.30
C ASN A 25 -15.32 -6.89 6.72
N PHE A 26 -15.49 -5.84 5.91
CA PHE A 26 -16.79 -5.47 5.33
C PHE A 26 -16.82 -5.49 3.79
N GLY A 27 -15.84 -6.13 3.15
CA GLY A 27 -15.66 -6.13 1.70
C GLY A 27 -14.39 -5.42 1.28
N ASP A 28 -14.30 -5.12 -0.01
CA ASP A 28 -13.16 -4.39 -0.57
C ASP A 28 -13.20 -2.93 -0.09
N VAL A 29 -12.03 -2.32 0.12
CA VAL A 29 -11.91 -0.95 0.64
C VAL A 29 -11.02 -0.12 -0.26
N GLU A 30 -11.51 1.03 -0.69
CA GLU A 30 -10.77 2.09 -1.36
C GLU A 30 -10.32 3.12 -0.32
N PHE A 31 -9.02 3.25 -0.14
CA PHE A 31 -8.36 4.21 0.73
C PHE A 31 -7.70 5.31 -0.12
N THR A 32 -8.16 6.54 0.02
CA THR A 32 -7.60 7.70 -0.68
C THR A 32 -7.09 8.74 0.30
N ALA A 33 -5.84 9.17 0.13
CA ALA A 33 -5.24 10.28 0.89
C ALA A 33 -4.62 11.30 -0.06
N ARG A 34 -4.97 12.58 0.11
CA ARG A 34 -4.47 13.69 -0.71
C ARG A 34 -4.05 14.88 0.15
N GLY A 35 -2.87 15.44 -0.10
CA GLY A 35 -2.35 16.59 0.66
C GLY A 35 -1.25 16.21 1.63
N THR A 36 -1.29 16.75 2.85
CA THR A 36 -0.33 16.45 3.91
C THR A 36 -0.98 15.51 4.92
N PHE A 37 -0.34 14.39 5.25
CA PHE A 37 -0.99 13.38 6.07
C PHE A 37 -0.06 12.64 7.03
N LYS A 38 -0.60 12.30 8.19
CA LYS A 38 -0.02 11.34 9.13
C LYS A 38 -1.13 10.41 9.60
N LEU A 39 -1.28 9.29 8.93
CA LEU A 39 -2.38 8.35 9.15
C LEU A 39 -1.81 7.04 9.67
N SER A 40 -2.40 6.49 10.72
CA SER A 40 -2.11 5.12 11.13
C SER A 40 -3.31 4.36 11.62
N GLY A 41 -3.19 3.04 11.64
CA GLY A 41 -4.26 2.20 12.16
C GLY A 41 -4.06 0.71 11.94
N MET A 42 -5.17 -0.01 12.03
CA MET A 42 -5.22 -1.46 11.90
C MET A 42 -6.02 -1.90 10.67
N ILE A 43 -5.47 -2.87 9.96
CA ILE A 43 -6.14 -3.60 8.88
C ILE A 43 -6.52 -4.99 9.39
N TYR A 44 -7.83 -5.29 9.39
CA TYR A 44 -8.33 -6.63 9.65
C TYR A 44 -9.43 -6.97 8.64
N SER A 45 -9.01 -7.41 7.46
CA SER A 45 -9.89 -7.70 6.33
C SER A 45 -9.55 -9.03 5.69
N LYS A 46 -10.54 -9.75 5.16
CA LYS A 46 -10.32 -10.91 4.28
C LYS A 46 -10.46 -10.54 2.80
N SER A 47 -10.52 -9.24 2.50
CA SER A 47 -10.79 -8.69 1.17
C SER A 47 -9.60 -7.88 0.65
N ALA A 48 -9.79 -7.23 -0.51
CA ALA A 48 -8.78 -6.35 -1.08
C ALA A 48 -8.84 -4.95 -0.43
N ILE A 49 -7.67 -4.32 -0.30
CA ILE A 49 -7.55 -2.91 0.08
C ILE A 49 -6.78 -2.20 -1.03
N GLU A 50 -7.37 -1.11 -1.50
CA GLU A 50 -6.90 -0.35 -2.65
C GLU A 50 -6.46 1.04 -2.18
N PHE A 51 -5.22 1.42 -2.46
CA PHE A 51 -4.64 2.69 -2.04
C PHE A 51 -4.46 3.64 -3.22
N THR A 52 -4.87 4.90 -3.04
CA THR A 52 -4.53 6.04 -3.90
C THR A 52 -4.00 7.18 -3.04
N VAL A 53 -2.71 7.47 -3.15
CA VAL A 53 -2.02 8.43 -2.29
C VAL A 53 -1.30 9.47 -3.14
N VAL A 54 -1.60 10.75 -2.89
CA VAL A 54 -0.97 11.88 -3.60
C VAL A 54 -0.65 12.99 -2.62
N GLY A 55 0.62 13.21 -2.32
CA GLY A 55 1.04 14.32 -1.46
C GLY A 55 2.30 14.05 -0.65
N ASP A 56 2.34 14.56 0.57
CA ASP A 56 3.47 14.45 1.49
C ASP A 56 3.01 13.83 2.81
N GLY A 57 3.73 12.84 3.32
CA GLY A 57 3.43 12.30 4.64
C GLY A 57 3.60 10.79 4.80
N LEU A 58 2.99 10.26 5.85
CA LEU A 58 3.12 8.87 6.26
C LEU A 58 1.75 8.23 6.45
N ILE A 59 1.55 7.06 5.86
CA ILE A 59 0.45 6.14 6.15
C ILE A 59 1.06 4.87 6.71
N LYS A 60 0.69 4.47 7.93
CA LYS A 60 1.20 3.26 8.57
C LYS A 60 0.07 2.33 9.00
N PHE A 61 0.06 1.09 8.51
CA PHE A 61 -0.89 0.09 8.97
C PHE A 61 -0.18 -1.16 9.50
N HIS A 62 -0.86 -1.84 10.42
CA HIS A 62 -0.51 -3.20 10.85
C HIS A 62 -1.72 -4.13 10.71
N GLY A 63 -1.48 -5.45 10.63
CA GLY A 63 -2.53 -6.46 10.66
C GLY A 63 -2.54 -7.41 9.45
N VAL A 64 -3.71 -7.71 8.90
CA VAL A 64 -3.86 -8.74 7.86
C VAL A 64 -4.93 -8.39 6.82
N CYS A 65 -4.60 -8.58 5.55
CA CYS A 65 -5.53 -8.51 4.44
C CYS A 65 -5.30 -9.63 3.42
N GLU A 66 -6.23 -9.85 2.49
CA GLU A 66 -5.98 -10.82 1.41
C GLU A 66 -5.10 -10.20 0.33
N LYS A 67 -5.44 -8.99 -0.13
CA LYS A 67 -4.77 -8.31 -1.24
C LYS A 67 -4.55 -6.84 -0.95
N ILE A 68 -3.42 -6.32 -1.39
CA ILE A 68 -3.10 -4.89 -1.40
C ILE A 68 -2.93 -4.46 -2.86
N ILE A 69 -3.62 -3.39 -3.25
CA ILE A 69 -3.48 -2.77 -4.56
C ILE A 69 -3.13 -1.31 -4.35
N VAL A 70 -1.92 -0.90 -4.71
CA VAL A 70 -1.55 0.52 -4.75
C VAL A 70 -1.75 1.00 -6.18
N HIS A 71 -2.86 1.71 -6.43
CA HIS A 71 -3.15 2.27 -7.75
C HIS A 71 -2.18 3.38 -8.11
N LEU A 72 -1.96 4.29 -7.16
CA LEU A 72 -1.05 5.41 -7.29
C LEU A 72 -0.44 5.77 -5.93
N ALA A 73 0.87 5.92 -5.89
CA ALA A 73 1.57 6.68 -4.86
C ALA A 73 2.42 7.74 -5.55
N LYS A 74 2.22 9.01 -5.20
CA LYS A 74 2.86 10.15 -5.84
C LYS A 74 3.16 11.26 -4.83
N GLY A 75 4.32 11.90 -4.97
CA GLY A 75 4.81 12.95 -4.09
C GLY A 75 5.91 12.44 -3.15
N ASN A 76 6.04 13.09 -1.99
CA ASN A 76 7.02 12.74 -0.96
C ASN A 76 6.31 11.99 0.18
N CYS A 77 5.83 10.78 -0.12
CA CYS A 77 4.99 10.04 0.81
C CYS A 77 5.50 8.62 1.07
N THR A 78 5.23 8.12 2.27
CA THR A 78 5.50 6.73 2.65
C THR A 78 4.21 5.99 2.96
N ILE A 79 3.99 4.84 2.32
CA ILE A 79 2.98 3.86 2.73
C ILE A 79 3.72 2.69 3.41
N ASP A 80 3.72 2.69 4.74
CA ASP A 80 4.32 1.65 5.56
C ASP A 80 3.29 0.56 5.89
N LEU A 81 3.38 -0.55 5.16
CA LEU A 81 2.63 -1.79 5.36
C LEU A 81 3.57 -2.91 5.81
N SER A 82 4.74 -2.58 6.39
CA SER A 82 5.74 -3.56 6.80
C SER A 82 5.22 -4.53 7.88
N GLU A 83 4.20 -4.12 8.63
CA GLU A 83 3.50 -4.90 9.66
C GLU A 83 2.16 -5.47 9.16
N VAL A 84 1.88 -5.43 7.86
CA VAL A 84 0.69 -6.03 7.24
C VAL A 84 1.05 -7.33 6.52
N THR A 85 0.40 -8.42 6.92
CA THR A 85 0.48 -9.70 6.22
C THR A 85 -0.55 -9.74 5.09
N SER A 86 -0.13 -10.14 3.89
CA SER A 86 -1.01 -10.29 2.72
C SER A 86 -0.70 -11.54 1.90
N LYS A 87 -1.60 -11.92 0.97
CA LYS A 87 -1.28 -12.97 -0.02
C LYS A 87 -0.68 -12.38 -1.29
N GLU A 88 -1.18 -11.22 -1.70
CA GLU A 88 -0.83 -10.59 -2.99
C GLU A 88 -0.71 -9.08 -2.82
N VAL A 89 0.32 -8.51 -3.45
CA VAL A 89 0.53 -7.06 -3.56
C VAL A 89 0.67 -6.69 -5.03
N THR A 90 0.02 -5.60 -5.42
CA THR A 90 0.11 -5.01 -6.76
C THR A 90 0.39 -3.52 -6.63
N CYS A 91 1.50 -3.04 -7.18
CA CYS A 91 1.82 -1.62 -7.27
C CYS A 91 1.74 -1.17 -8.74
N ILE A 92 0.66 -0.46 -9.09
CA ILE A 92 0.35 -0.08 -10.47
C ILE A 92 1.19 1.11 -10.93
N SER A 93 1.43 2.10 -10.05
CA SER A 93 2.22 3.29 -10.35
C SER A 93 2.77 3.94 -9.09
N LEU A 94 4.07 3.81 -8.84
CA LEU A 94 4.80 4.55 -7.81
C LEU A 94 5.70 5.59 -8.49
N ARG A 95 5.61 6.86 -8.09
CA ARG A 95 6.28 7.99 -8.76
C ARG A 95 6.89 8.98 -7.79
N ASP A 96 7.61 9.96 -8.31
CA ASP A 96 8.30 11.01 -7.57
C ASP A 96 9.19 10.39 -6.47
N ASN A 97 9.05 10.82 -5.21
CA ASN A 97 9.82 10.34 -4.05
C ASN A 97 9.01 9.37 -3.18
N SER A 98 8.02 8.68 -3.75
CA SER A 98 7.15 7.79 -2.95
C SER A 98 7.88 6.52 -2.50
N GLN A 99 7.61 6.11 -1.26
CA GLN A 99 8.18 4.91 -0.65
C GLN A 99 7.07 3.97 -0.20
N ILE A 100 7.17 2.70 -0.55
CA ILE A 100 6.21 1.67 -0.12
C ILE A 100 6.97 0.58 0.60
N TRP A 101 6.59 0.29 1.84
CA TRP A 101 7.15 -0.83 2.59
C TRP A 101 6.11 -1.93 2.71
N VAL A 102 6.43 -3.11 2.19
CA VAL A 102 5.54 -4.26 2.15
C VAL A 102 5.99 -5.28 3.17
N GLY A 103 5.07 -5.65 4.06
CA GLY A 103 5.25 -6.71 5.04
C GLY A 103 5.24 -8.11 4.41
N PRO A 104 5.06 -9.16 5.22
CA PRO A 104 5.03 -10.53 4.74
C PRO A 104 3.97 -10.73 3.65
N THR A 105 4.40 -11.09 2.46
CA THR A 105 3.50 -11.44 1.35
C THR A 105 4.01 -12.65 0.57
N LYS A 106 3.10 -13.37 -0.09
CA LYS A 106 3.48 -14.52 -0.94
C LYS A 106 3.88 -14.08 -2.34
N LEU A 107 3.24 -13.05 -2.85
CA LEU A 107 3.34 -12.65 -4.24
C LEU A 107 3.29 -11.12 -4.38
N ILE A 108 4.30 -10.54 -5.02
CA ILE A 108 4.23 -9.20 -5.60
C ILE A 108 3.95 -9.41 -7.09
N LYS A 109 2.69 -9.23 -7.47
CA LYS A 109 2.20 -9.56 -8.82
C LYS A 109 2.71 -8.58 -9.87
N ARG A 110 2.80 -7.30 -9.50
CA ARG A 110 3.31 -6.22 -10.36
C ARG A 110 3.92 -5.12 -9.50
N ALA A 111 5.00 -4.53 -9.96
CA ALA A 111 5.57 -3.32 -9.39
C ALA A 111 6.10 -2.37 -10.49
N ASN A 112 5.40 -1.28 -10.75
CA ASN A 112 5.84 -0.23 -11.68
C ASN A 112 6.30 1.01 -10.91
N LEU A 113 7.58 1.34 -11.03
CA LEU A 113 8.21 2.46 -10.34
C LEU A 113 8.84 3.44 -11.34
N GLN A 114 8.77 4.71 -11.02
CA GLN A 114 9.33 5.82 -11.81
C GLN A 114 10.06 6.81 -10.89
N ASP A 115 10.86 7.69 -11.49
CA ASP A 115 11.57 8.77 -10.79
C ASP A 115 12.47 8.25 -9.67
N GLU A 116 12.25 8.65 -8.41
CA GLU A 116 13.00 8.23 -7.23
C GLU A 116 12.19 7.23 -6.37
N ALA A 117 11.10 6.66 -6.90
CA ALA A 117 10.21 5.82 -6.12
C ALA A 117 10.91 4.53 -5.64
N VAL A 118 10.55 4.10 -4.43
CA VAL A 118 11.14 2.92 -3.79
C VAL A 118 10.07 1.96 -3.31
N LEU A 119 10.22 0.69 -3.66
CA LEU A 119 9.47 -0.42 -3.08
C LEU A 119 10.41 -1.27 -2.24
N THR A 120 10.14 -1.38 -0.95
CA THR A 120 10.85 -2.26 -0.03
C THR A 120 9.93 -3.40 0.38
N TYR A 121 10.40 -4.64 0.37
CA TYR A 121 9.62 -5.78 0.84
C TYR A 121 10.43 -6.76 1.67
N ARG A 122 9.73 -7.48 2.57
CA ARG A 122 10.30 -8.49 3.48
C ARG A 122 9.75 -9.89 3.17
N GLY A 123 10.52 -10.90 3.54
CA GLY A 123 10.11 -12.31 3.44
C GLY A 123 10.19 -12.91 2.03
N LYS A 124 9.67 -14.12 1.86
CA LYS A 124 9.84 -14.94 0.64
C LYS A 124 8.89 -14.61 -0.52
N ALA A 125 8.54 -13.33 -0.69
CA ALA A 125 7.63 -12.91 -1.75
C ALA A 125 8.22 -13.19 -3.13
N ARG A 126 7.48 -13.89 -4.00
CA ARG A 126 7.82 -14.00 -5.42
C ARG A 126 7.47 -12.69 -6.11
N LEU A 127 8.40 -12.12 -6.89
CA LEU A 127 8.13 -10.95 -7.73
C LEU A 127 7.86 -11.42 -9.18
N ASP A 128 6.63 -11.26 -9.66
CA ASP A 128 6.22 -11.80 -10.97
C ASP A 128 6.55 -10.85 -12.14
N SER A 129 6.31 -9.55 -11.98
CA SER A 129 6.51 -8.56 -13.03
C SER A 129 6.87 -7.22 -12.43
N TYR A 130 7.84 -6.52 -13.02
CA TYR A 130 8.20 -5.17 -12.61
C TYR A 130 8.70 -4.32 -13.78
N SER A 131 8.60 -3.01 -13.61
CA SER A 131 9.15 -2.01 -14.52
C SER A 131 9.74 -0.87 -13.70
N LEU A 132 10.99 -0.49 -13.99
CA LEU A 132 11.71 0.58 -13.32
C LEU A 132 12.09 1.63 -14.36
N SER A 133 11.93 2.90 -14.01
CA SER A 133 12.38 4.04 -14.80
C SER A 133 12.91 5.14 -13.88
N GLY A 134 13.78 6.01 -14.40
CA GLY A 134 14.51 6.96 -13.57
C GLY A 134 15.51 6.27 -12.64
N ASN A 135 15.58 6.72 -11.39
CA ASN A 135 16.44 6.20 -10.34
C ASN A 135 15.70 5.26 -9.36
N SER A 136 14.50 4.81 -9.73
CA SER A 136 13.65 3.98 -8.88
C SER A 136 14.26 2.63 -8.54
N LYS A 137 13.93 2.10 -7.34
CA LYS A 137 14.56 0.90 -6.77
C LYS A 137 13.56 -0.04 -6.12
N ILE A 138 13.83 -1.33 -6.23
CA ILE A 138 13.17 -2.37 -5.45
C ILE A 138 14.21 -2.97 -4.49
N HIS A 139 13.90 -2.96 -3.20
CA HIS A 139 14.77 -3.49 -2.14
C HIS A 139 14.14 -4.70 -1.46
N TYR A 140 14.89 -5.80 -1.43
CA TYR A 140 14.56 -6.97 -0.64
C TYR A 140 15.33 -6.93 0.70
N MET A 141 14.61 -7.00 1.83
CA MET A 141 15.20 -6.89 3.17
C MET A 141 15.52 -8.23 3.85
N GLY A 142 15.40 -9.37 3.17
CA GLY A 142 15.63 -10.68 3.81
C GLY A 142 14.51 -11.12 4.76
N GLU A 143 14.75 -12.21 5.47
CA GLU A 143 13.93 -12.61 6.62
C GLU A 143 14.53 -12.01 7.90
N ALA A 144 13.70 -11.51 8.82
CA ALA A 144 14.13 -11.36 10.21
C ALA A 144 14.31 -12.78 10.76
N GLY A 145 15.55 -13.17 11.05
CA GLY A 145 15.90 -14.47 11.62
C GLY A 145 15.35 -14.69 13.02
#